data_AF-A0A528TWF5-F1
#
_entry.id   AF-A0A528TWF5-F1
#
_cell.length_a   1.000
_cell.length_b   1.000
_cell.length_c   1.000
_cell.angle_alpha   90.00
_cell.angle_beta   90.00
_cell.angle_gamma   90.00
#
_symmetry.space_group_name_H-M   'P 1'
#
loop_
_entity.id
_entity.type
_entity.pdbx_description
1 polymer ?
#
loop_
_entity_poly.entity_id
_entity_poly.type
_entity_poly.pdbx_seq_one_letter_code
_entity_poly.pdbx_strand_id
1 'polypeptide(L)' 'MRVAFSIFTFLFCTASLQAQEWQPFGVRQLGFTFDVPPGFVLTQHSDQGAAFQGEQDAFLAVWGARLGRASFRAEIEHRM' A
#
# COMPACT_ATOMS: atom_id res chain seq x y z
N MET A 1 -17.81 -14.56 42.26
CA MET A 1 -16.55 -13.91 41.82
C MET A 1 -15.81 -14.59 40.66
N ARG A 2 -16.17 -15.79 40.20
CA ARG A 2 -15.50 -16.43 39.04
C ARG A 2 -15.95 -15.88 37.68
N VAL A 3 -17.22 -15.49 37.55
CA VAL A 3 -17.82 -15.03 36.27
C VAL A 3 -17.32 -13.63 35.87
N ALA A 4 -17.17 -12.72 36.84
CA ALA A 4 -16.69 -11.36 36.57
C ALA A 4 -15.25 -11.33 36.02
N PHE A 5 -14.41 -12.26 36.47
CA PHE A 5 -13.02 -12.36 36.02
C PHE A 5 -12.91 -12.87 34.58
N SER A 6 -13.79 -13.80 34.18
CA SER A 6 -13.86 -14.35 32.81
C SER A 6 -14.36 -13.33 31.78
N ILE A 7 -15.31 -12.47 32.16
CA ILE A 7 -15.78 -11.37 31.28
C ILE A 7 -14.66 -10.35 31.05
N PHE A 8 -13.91 -10.04 32.10
CA PHE A 8 -12.77 -9.12 32.01
C PHE A 8 -11.66 -9.67 31.09
N THR A 9 -11.38 -10.98 31.11
CA THR A 9 -10.37 -11.58 30.22
C THR A 9 -10.81 -11.61 28.75
N PHE A 10 -12.10 -11.80 28.48
CA PHE A 10 -12.65 -11.78 27.12
C PHE A 10 -12.59 -10.39 26.47
N LEU A 11 -12.85 -9.33 27.24
CA LEU A 11 -12.80 -7.94 26.75
C LEU A 11 -11.39 -7.47 26.34
N PHE A 12 -10.34 -8.00 26.97
CA PHE A 12 -8.96 -7.65 26.62
C PHE A 12 -8.44 -8.38 25.38
N CYS A 13 -8.93 -9.60 25.09
CA CYS A 13 -8.49 -10.34 23.90
C CYS A 13 -9.00 -9.73 22.58
N THR A 14 -10.12 -9.02 22.59
CA THR A 14 -10.65 -8.36 21.38
C THR A 14 -9.93 -7.05 21.03
N ALA A 15 -9.10 -6.51 21.92
CA ALA A 15 -8.44 -5.21 21.71
C ALA A 15 -7.20 -5.27 20.79
N SER A 16 -6.68 -6.47 20.49
CA SER A 16 -5.39 -6.65 19.78
C SER A 16 -5.50 -7.12 18.34
N LEU A 17 -6.69 -7.10 17.75
CA LEU A 17 -6.87 -7.19 16.29
C LEU A 17 -7.00 -5.76 15.73
N GLN A 18 -5.94 -4.97 15.90
CA GLN A 18 -5.81 -3.70 15.19
C GLN A 18 -5.48 -4.05 13.74
N ALA A 19 -6.45 -3.92 12.84
CA ALA A 19 -6.17 -3.95 11.41
C ALA A 19 -5.18 -2.82 11.13
N GLN A 20 -3.97 -3.17 10.69
CA GLN A 20 -2.97 -2.15 10.40
C GLN A 20 -3.49 -1.24 9.29
N GLU A 21 -3.33 0.07 9.48
CA GLU A 21 -3.90 1.06 8.57
C GLU A 21 -3.19 1.02 7.21
N TRP A 22 -3.98 1.17 6.15
CA TRP A 22 -3.46 1.36 4.80
C TRP A 22 -2.89 2.78 4.72
N GLN A 23 -1.73 2.92 4.08
CA GLN A 23 -1.03 4.20 4.01
C GLN A 23 -1.23 4.83 2.63
N PRO A 24 -1.73 6.07 2.53
CA PRO A 24 -1.88 6.71 1.23
C PRO A 24 -0.51 7.06 0.64
N PHE A 25 -0.32 6.72 -0.63
CA PHE A 25 0.80 7.17 -1.45
C PHE A 25 0.28 7.85 -2.72
N GLY A 26 0.95 8.88 -3.19
CA GLY A 26 0.58 9.47 -4.48
C GLY A 26 1.62 10.43 -5.02
N VAL A 27 1.64 10.55 -6.34
CA VAL A 27 2.49 11.51 -7.05
C VAL A 27 1.62 12.66 -7.54
N ARG A 28 1.66 13.77 -6.81
CA ARG A 28 0.83 14.96 -7.08
C ARG A 28 0.97 15.47 -8.53
N GLN A 29 2.17 15.43 -9.09
CA GLN A 29 2.46 15.93 -10.44
C GLN A 29 1.79 15.11 -11.55
N LEU A 30 1.49 13.85 -11.25
CA LEU A 30 0.82 12.90 -12.14
C LEU A 30 -0.66 12.70 -11.77
N GLY A 31 -1.12 13.28 -10.66
CA GLY A 31 -2.53 13.33 -10.30
C GLY A 31 -3.13 12.01 -9.81
N PHE A 32 -2.29 11.06 -9.35
CA PHE A 32 -2.77 9.80 -8.80
C PHE A 32 -2.44 9.65 -7.31
N THR A 33 -3.31 8.93 -6.62
CA THR A 33 -3.14 8.45 -5.24
C THR A 33 -3.58 6.98 -5.19
N PHE A 34 -2.92 6.17 -4.38
CA PHE A 34 -3.28 4.79 -4.11
C PHE A 34 -2.97 4.46 -2.64
N ASP A 35 -3.67 3.49 -2.07
CA ASP A 35 -3.43 3.06 -0.71
C ASP A 35 -2.46 1.86 -0.69
N VAL A 36 -1.36 2.00 0.04
CA VAL A 36 -0.35 0.98 0.25
C VAL A 36 -0.85 0.00 1.32
N PRO A 37 -0.94 -1.31 1.02
CA PRO A 37 -1.34 -2.29 2.00
C PRO A 37 -0.35 -2.37 3.17
N PRO A 38 -0.81 -2.74 4.37
CA PRO A 38 0.06 -3.04 5.49
C PRO A 38 1.14 -4.08 5.16
N GLY A 39 2.30 -3.95 5.80
CA GLY A 39 3.43 -4.86 5.60
C GLY A 39 4.32 -4.51 4.41
N PHE A 40 3.92 -3.59 3.53
CA PHE A 40 4.77 -3.06 2.47
C PHE A 40 5.57 -1.85 2.96
N VAL A 41 6.89 -1.90 2.78
CA VAL A 41 7.82 -0.84 3.17
C VAL A 41 8.42 -0.19 1.93
N LEU A 42 8.46 1.14 1.89
CA LEU A 42 9.04 1.91 0.79
C LEU A 42 10.54 1.59 0.64
N THR A 43 10.95 1.10 -0.52
CA THR A 43 12.35 0.79 -0.84
C THR A 43 12.94 1.68 -1.92
N GLN A 44 12.10 2.18 -2.84
CA GLN A 44 12.52 3.10 -3.90
C GLN A 44 11.48 4.20 -4.08
N HIS A 45 11.94 5.41 -4.37
CA HIS A 45 11.09 6.58 -4.56
C HIS A 45 11.65 7.47 -5.68
N SER A 46 10.76 7.98 -6.52
CA SER A 46 11.05 8.90 -7.61
C SER A 46 9.94 9.94 -7.74
N ASP A 47 10.16 10.94 -8.58
CA ASP A 47 9.17 11.92 -9.00
C ASP A 47 8.03 11.31 -9.84
N GLN A 48 8.19 10.08 -10.34
CA GLN A 48 7.19 9.38 -11.17
C GLN A 48 6.51 8.21 -10.45
N GLY A 49 6.95 7.83 -9.24
CA GLY A 49 6.44 6.64 -8.57
C GLY A 49 7.34 6.11 -7.45
N ALA A 50 7.01 4.92 -6.96
CA ALA A 50 7.69 4.26 -5.87
C ALA A 50 7.59 2.73 -5.95
N ALA A 51 8.52 2.06 -5.29
CA ALA A 51 8.49 0.62 -5.05
C ALA A 51 8.53 0.31 -3.56
N PHE A 52 7.84 -0.77 -3.19
CA PHE A 52 7.67 -1.24 -1.84
C PHE A 52 7.94 -2.74 -1.78
N GLN A 53 8.57 -3.18 -0.70
CA GLN A 53 8.82 -4.59 -0.44
C GLN A 53 8.00 -5.05 0.75
N GLY A 54 7.31 -6.17 0.60
CA GLY A 54 6.54 -6.84 1.64
C GLY A 54 7.22 -8.12 2.12
N GLU A 55 6.53 -8.85 2.99
CA GLU A 55 6.98 -10.16 3.45
C GLU A 55 7.13 -11.17 2.29
N GLN A 56 7.98 -12.19 2.47
CA GLN A 56 8.18 -13.27 1.51
C GLN A 56 8.58 -12.78 0.11
N ASP A 57 9.41 -11.73 0.05
CA ASP A 57 9.86 -11.08 -1.19
C ASP A 57 8.71 -10.55 -2.07
N ALA A 58 7.54 -10.29 -1.47
CA ALA A 58 6.44 -9.62 -2.16
C ALA A 58 6.89 -8.23 -2.61
N PHE A 59 6.51 -7.85 -3.83
CA PHE A 59 6.93 -6.59 -4.43
C PHE A 59 5.71 -5.84 -4.97
N LEU A 60 5.61 -4.58 -4.58
CA LEU A 60 4.60 -3.65 -5.06
C LEU A 60 5.30 -2.46 -5.69
N ALA A 61 4.96 -2.15 -6.94
CA ALA A 61 5.51 -1.00 -7.62
C ALA A 61 4.42 -0.21 -8.32
N VAL A 62 4.48 1.10 -8.15
CA VAL A 62 3.52 2.03 -8.74
C VAL A 62 4.28 3.15 -9.42
N TRP A 63 4.01 3.31 -10.70
CA TRP A 63 4.62 4.32 -11.56
C TRP A 63 3.53 4.96 -12.39
N GLY A 64 3.64 6.26 -12.63
CA GLY A 64 2.83 6.95 -13.60
C GLY A 64 3.71 7.65 -14.63
N ALA A 65 3.09 7.95 -15.77
CA ALA A 65 3.70 8.79 -16.79
C ALA A 65 2.58 9.59 -17.46
N ARG A 66 2.93 10.76 -18.01
CA ARG A 66 2.03 11.49 -18.90
C ARG A 66 2.13 10.87 -20.28
N LEU A 67 1.00 10.39 -20.80
CA LEU A 67 0.93 9.88 -22.17
C LEU A 67 1.00 11.05 -23.15
N GLY A 68 1.77 10.87 -24.22
CA GLY A 68 1.83 11.80 -25.34
C GLY A 68 0.61 11.70 -26.26
N ARG A 69 0.67 12.36 -27.42
CA ARG A 69 -0.37 12.25 -28.47
C ARG A 69 -0.28 10.97 -29.31
N ALA A 70 0.74 10.14 -29.08
CA ALA A 70 0.85 8.84 -29.72
C ALA A 70 -0.15 7.85 -29.09
N SER A 71 -0.55 6.82 -29.84
CA SER A 71 -1.46 5.79 -29.30
C SER A 71 -0.84 5.14 -28.06
N PHE A 72 -1.61 5.02 -26.96
CA PHE A 72 -1.22 4.34 -25.71
C PHE A 72 -0.45 3.04 -25.93
N ARG A 73 -0.89 2.21 -26.89
CA ARG A 73 -0.22 0.97 -27.29
C ARG A 73 1.25 1.17 -27.66
N ALA A 74 1.53 2.12 -28.56
CA ALA A 74 2.88 2.41 -29.02
C ALA A 74 3.79 2.95 -27.91
N GLU A 75 3.21 3.64 -26.92
CA GLU A 75 3.97 4.21 -25.81
C GLU A 75 4.26 3.21 -24.69
N ILE A 76 3.38 2.23 -24.48
CA ILE A 76 3.55 1.16 -23.48
C ILE A 76 4.48 0.05 -24.00
N GLU A 77 4.37 -0.35 -25.27
CA GLU A 77 5.24 -1.38 -25.87
C GLU A 77 6.73 -0.99 -25.86
N HIS A 78 7.07 0.30 -25.82
CA HIS A 78 8.45 0.78 -25.77
C HIS A 78 9.06 0.83 -24.36
N ARG A 79 8.23 0.75 -23.30
CA ARG A 79 8.65 0.98 -21.91
C ARG A 79 8.66 -0.30 -21.05
N MET A 80 8.18 -1.42 -21.58
CA MET A 80 8.28 -2.77 -20.99
C MET A 80 9.46 -3.53 -21.59
#